data_AF-A0A2E5NTL2-F1
#
_entry.id   AF-A0A2E5NTL2-F1
#
_cell.length_a   1.000
_cell.length_b   1.000
_cell.length_c   1.000
_cell.angle_alpha   90.00
_cell.angle_beta   90.00
_cell.angle_gamma   90.00
#
_symmetry.space_group_name_H-M   'P 1'
#
loop_
_entity.id
_entity.type
_entity.pdbx_description
1 polymer ?
#
loop_
_entity_poly.entity_id
_entity_poly.type
_entity_poly.pdbx_seq_one_letter_code
_entity_poly.pdbx_strand_id
1 'polypeptide(L)'
;MFDPWWNHAINNYITWHDGRAVDMDLYYDPVVDQHVSSPMGLLAPIWYLAPQRPDMARSAWEMTVTLAGLDGNNPPTPEAPGMLADPGFASLLAMQTSEFDDGAIRDRVWAVLDGCHEPTVEADLGEHTYGFGLGEPHPRGQLNARVMAGWTCAPGAWSRIFNGPPDRRFGEPTVSGVDFPDVSLSTATWDGTTLHLAARDRDISLAGRQTTVQITSLPADGPWILGRPGITGEPVEVVGGSAMIELFTDGSHHELRLA
;
A
#
# COMPACT_ATOMS: atom_id res chain seq x y z
N MET A 1 0.13 16.96 18.23
CA MET A 1 -1.32 16.80 18.46
C MET A 1 -1.67 15.39 18.92
N PHE A 2 -0.98 14.36 18.44
CA PHE A 2 -1.21 12.97 18.85
C PHE A 2 -1.00 12.71 20.35
N ASP A 3 0.12 13.13 20.95
CA ASP A 3 0.45 12.73 22.33
C ASP A 3 -0.56 13.18 23.39
N PRO A 4 -1.09 14.44 23.37
CA PRO A 4 -2.15 14.83 24.29
C PRO A 4 -3.42 14.00 24.14
N TRP A 5 -3.82 13.70 22.89
CA TRP A 5 -4.98 12.84 22.62
C TRP A 5 -4.73 11.40 23.10
N TRP A 6 -3.55 10.85 22.82
CA TRP A 6 -3.17 9.50 23.23
C TRP A 6 -3.20 9.35 24.75
N ASN A 7 -2.62 10.31 25.48
CA ASN A 7 -2.63 10.30 26.93
C ASN A 7 -4.05 10.39 27.52
N HIS A 8 -4.97 11.06 26.84
CA HIS A 8 -6.38 11.02 27.23
C HIS A 8 -6.99 9.65 26.93
N ALA A 9 -6.78 9.13 25.72
CA ALA A 9 -7.39 7.89 25.26
C ALA A 9 -6.99 6.68 26.13
N ILE A 10 -5.71 6.52 26.48
CA ILE A 10 -5.26 5.39 27.30
C ILE A 10 -5.86 5.35 28.70
N ASN A 11 -6.32 6.51 29.22
CA ASN A 11 -6.86 6.64 30.57
C ASN A 11 -8.39 6.57 30.59
N ASN A 12 -9.06 6.81 29.46
CA ASN A 12 -10.52 6.95 29.42
C ASN A 12 -11.20 5.92 28.51
N TYR A 13 -10.50 5.40 27.49
CA TYR A 13 -11.11 4.57 26.45
C TYR A 13 -10.46 3.19 26.30
N ILE A 14 -9.45 2.87 27.12
CA ILE A 14 -8.74 1.60 27.07
C ILE A 14 -8.81 0.94 28.44
N THR A 15 -9.23 -0.33 28.44
CA THR A 15 -9.20 -1.18 29.63
C THR A 15 -7.88 -1.94 29.68
N TRP A 16 -7.24 -1.92 30.85
CA TRP A 16 -5.96 -2.57 31.08
C TRP A 16 -6.09 -3.73 32.07
N HIS A 17 -5.44 -4.86 31.78
CA HIS A 17 -5.27 -5.99 32.68
C HIS A 17 -3.80 -6.39 32.71
N ASP A 18 -3.19 -6.42 33.89
CA ASP A 18 -1.76 -6.75 34.09
C ASP A 18 -0.80 -6.00 33.14
N GLY A 19 -1.07 -4.71 32.91
CA GLY A 19 -0.25 -3.86 32.05
C GLY A 19 -0.44 -4.08 30.55
N ARG A 20 -1.44 -4.87 30.12
CA ARG A 20 -1.82 -5.06 28.72
C ARG A 20 -3.20 -4.48 28.44
N ALA A 21 -3.36 -3.85 27.28
CA ALA A 21 -4.68 -3.44 26.82
C ALA A 21 -5.50 -4.69 26.46
N VAL A 22 -6.70 -4.80 27.01
CA VAL A 22 -7.62 -5.94 26.78
C VAL A 22 -8.89 -5.53 26.08
N ASP A 23 -9.31 -4.28 26.24
CA ASP A 23 -10.45 -3.69 25.52
C ASP A 23 -10.13 -2.25 25.12
N MET A 24 -10.80 -1.78 24.07
CA MET A 24 -10.92 -0.37 23.76
C MET A 24 -12.37 -0.04 23.43
N ASP A 25 -12.79 1.17 23.73
CA ASP A 25 -14.11 1.66 23.36
C ASP A 25 -14.27 1.69 21.84
N LEU A 26 -15.29 0.98 21.37
CA LEU A 26 -15.82 1.15 20.02
C LEU A 26 -16.56 2.48 19.91
N TYR A 27 -17.20 2.90 21.00
CA TYR A 27 -17.97 4.13 21.09
C TYR A 27 -18.03 4.62 22.54
N TYR A 28 -17.95 5.93 22.74
CA TYR A 28 -18.19 6.61 24.00
C TYR A 28 -19.23 7.72 23.79
N ASP A 29 -20.30 7.70 24.58
CA ASP A 29 -21.31 8.76 24.63
C ASP A 29 -21.03 9.72 25.80
N PRO A 30 -20.55 10.95 25.56
CA PRO A 30 -20.24 11.90 26.62
C PRO A 30 -21.48 12.55 27.25
N VAL A 31 -22.67 12.45 26.64
CA VAL A 31 -23.90 13.06 27.17
C VAL A 31 -24.47 12.22 28.31
N VAL A 32 -24.40 10.90 28.17
CA VAL A 32 -24.88 9.94 29.17
C VAL A 32 -23.77 9.17 29.88
N ASP A 33 -22.51 9.49 29.58
CA ASP A 33 -21.30 8.87 30.13
C ASP A 33 -21.28 7.34 29.96
N GLN A 34 -21.53 6.89 28.73
CA GLN A 34 -21.63 5.47 28.41
C GLN A 34 -20.51 4.99 27.49
N HIS A 35 -19.80 3.96 27.96
CA HIS A 35 -18.75 3.28 27.22
C HIS A 35 -19.29 1.99 26.57
N VAL A 36 -19.00 1.81 25.28
CA VAL A 36 -19.24 0.57 24.55
C VAL A 36 -17.87 -0.02 24.20
N SER A 37 -17.36 -0.88 25.08
CA SER A 37 -16.01 -1.46 24.99
C SER A 37 -16.01 -2.89 24.47
N SER A 38 -14.94 -3.27 23.77
CA SER A 38 -14.74 -4.64 23.28
C SER A 38 -13.26 -4.90 23.03
N PRO A 39 -12.79 -6.16 23.09
CA PRO A 39 -11.43 -6.50 22.64
C PRO A 39 -11.26 -6.16 21.16
N MET A 40 -12.35 -6.26 20.40
CA MET A 40 -12.40 -5.89 18.98
C MET A 40 -12.16 -4.40 18.74
N GLY A 41 -12.38 -3.55 19.75
CA GLY A 41 -12.05 -2.13 19.68
C GLY A 41 -10.56 -1.87 19.49
N LEU A 42 -9.70 -2.82 19.87
CA LEU A 42 -8.25 -2.73 19.67
C LEU A 42 -7.83 -3.10 18.24
N LEU A 43 -8.67 -3.82 17.47
CA LEU A 43 -8.30 -4.34 16.16
C LEU A 43 -8.11 -3.21 15.13
N ALA A 44 -9.14 -2.39 14.91
CA ALA A 44 -9.10 -1.37 13.87
C ALA A 44 -7.99 -0.31 14.08
N PRO A 45 -7.70 0.13 15.33
CA PRO A 45 -6.60 1.06 15.60
C PRO A 45 -5.20 0.54 15.30
N ILE A 46 -4.96 -0.79 15.23
CA ILE A 46 -3.60 -1.36 15.02
C ILE A 46 -2.89 -0.69 13.85
N TRP A 47 -3.56 -0.54 12.70
CA TRP A 47 -2.98 0.09 11.52
C TRP A 47 -2.50 1.52 11.78
N TYR A 48 -3.27 2.31 12.51
CA TYR A 48 -2.92 3.70 12.82
C TYR A 48 -1.91 3.82 13.96
N LEU A 49 -1.92 2.87 14.89
CA LEU A 49 -1.03 2.83 16.03
C LEU A 49 0.35 2.29 15.68
N ALA A 50 0.48 1.40 14.69
CA ALA A 50 1.77 0.82 14.28
C ALA A 50 2.89 1.85 14.12
N PRO A 51 2.73 2.96 13.36
CA PRO A 51 3.78 3.97 13.24
C PRO A 51 3.98 4.82 14.50
N GLN A 52 2.98 4.97 15.37
CA GLN A 52 2.99 5.99 16.44
C GLN A 52 3.20 5.41 17.85
N ARG A 53 2.74 4.17 18.07
CA ARG A 53 2.73 3.38 19.31
C ARG A 53 2.94 1.90 18.96
N PRO A 54 4.12 1.53 18.43
CA PRO A 54 4.37 0.18 17.89
C PRO A 54 4.17 -0.92 18.93
N ASP A 55 4.52 -0.68 20.19
CA ASP A 55 4.34 -1.68 21.27
C ASP A 55 2.86 -1.99 21.53
N MET A 56 2.00 -0.96 21.50
CA MET A 56 0.55 -1.14 21.63
C MET A 56 -0.02 -1.90 20.43
N ALA A 57 0.35 -1.48 19.22
CA ALA A 57 -0.13 -2.10 17.99
C ALA A 57 0.27 -3.58 17.91
N ARG A 58 1.52 -3.90 18.30
CA ARG A 58 2.02 -5.28 18.40
C ARG A 58 1.23 -6.09 19.42
N SER A 59 1.01 -5.56 20.63
CA SER A 59 0.24 -6.27 21.66
C SER A 59 -1.19 -6.57 21.21
N ALA A 60 -1.85 -5.63 20.54
CA ALA A 60 -3.21 -5.81 20.02
C ALA A 60 -3.25 -6.81 18.84
N TRP A 61 -2.23 -6.80 17.97
CA TRP A 61 -2.06 -7.78 16.91
C TRP A 61 -1.91 -9.19 17.48
N GLU A 62 -0.98 -9.39 18.42
CA GLU A 62 -0.71 -10.70 19.05
C GLU A 62 -1.97 -11.24 19.76
N MET A 63 -2.69 -10.38 20.48
CA MET A 63 -3.99 -10.75 21.07
C MET A 63 -4.98 -11.23 20.00
N THR A 64 -5.07 -10.53 18.87
CA THR A 64 -5.99 -10.89 17.79
C THR A 64 -5.60 -12.22 17.13
N VAL A 65 -4.30 -12.47 16.93
CA VAL A 65 -3.79 -13.75 16.42
C VAL A 65 -4.18 -14.90 17.35
N THR A 66 -4.01 -14.74 18.66
CA THR A 66 -4.41 -15.75 19.65
C THR A 66 -5.93 -15.94 19.69
N LEU A 67 -6.72 -14.85 19.65
CA LEU A 67 -8.19 -14.93 19.62
C LEU A 67 -8.71 -15.66 18.37
N ALA A 68 -8.08 -15.42 17.22
CA ALA A 68 -8.38 -16.12 15.97
C ALA A 68 -7.89 -17.58 15.96
N GLY A 69 -7.13 -18.01 16.98
CA GLY A 69 -6.54 -19.35 17.07
C GLY A 69 -5.44 -19.60 16.05
N LEU A 70 -4.90 -18.54 15.44
CA LEU A 70 -3.95 -18.65 14.33
C LEU A 70 -2.57 -19.11 14.76
N ASP A 71 -2.20 -18.97 16.03
CA ASP A 71 -0.95 -19.47 16.63
C ASP A 71 -1.12 -20.85 17.31
N GLY A 72 -2.34 -21.41 17.31
CA GLY A 72 -2.67 -22.66 17.96
C GLY A 72 -2.27 -23.92 17.19
N ASN A 73 -2.50 -25.08 17.81
CA ASN A 73 -2.22 -26.40 17.22
C ASN A 73 -3.18 -26.77 16.08
N ASN A 74 -4.38 -26.17 16.04
CA ASN A 74 -5.40 -26.39 15.02
C ASN A 74 -5.85 -25.02 14.48
N PRO A 75 -5.03 -24.34 13.66
CA PRO A 75 -5.39 -23.03 13.11
C PRO A 75 -6.60 -23.13 12.17
N PRO A 76 -7.33 -22.01 11.94
CA PRO A 76 -8.43 -21.97 10.98
C PRO A 76 -8.04 -22.46 9.58
N THR A 77 -9.00 -23.09 8.90
CA THR A 77 -8.88 -23.55 7.50
C THR A 77 -10.06 -23.02 6.68
N PRO A 78 -10.04 -23.11 5.34
CA PRO A 78 -11.19 -22.73 4.52
C PRO A 78 -12.52 -23.41 4.92
N GLU A 79 -12.45 -24.67 5.35
CA GLU A 79 -13.62 -25.45 5.75
C GLU A 79 -14.08 -25.15 7.18
N ALA A 80 -13.18 -24.65 8.02
CA ALA A 80 -13.43 -24.26 9.40
C ALA A 80 -12.79 -22.89 9.71
N PRO A 81 -13.30 -21.80 9.10
CA PRO A 81 -12.62 -20.50 9.11
C PRO A 81 -12.71 -19.76 10.46
N GLY A 82 -13.57 -20.19 11.38
CA GLY A 82 -13.72 -19.54 12.69
C GLY A 82 -14.04 -18.05 12.55
N MET A 83 -13.30 -17.19 13.24
CA MET A 83 -13.48 -15.72 13.14
C MET A 83 -13.16 -15.17 11.75
N LEU A 84 -12.32 -15.86 10.96
CA LEU A 84 -12.02 -15.47 9.58
C LEU A 84 -13.20 -15.72 8.63
N ALA A 85 -14.32 -16.30 9.08
CA ALA A 85 -15.54 -16.34 8.30
C ALA A 85 -16.13 -14.93 8.08
N ASP A 86 -15.93 -14.02 9.04
CA ASP A 86 -16.40 -12.65 8.96
C ASP A 86 -15.47 -11.83 8.02
N PRO A 87 -15.99 -11.26 6.91
CA PRO A 87 -15.17 -10.48 5.98
C PRO A 87 -14.51 -9.25 6.61
N GLY A 88 -15.18 -8.62 7.58
CA GLY A 88 -14.65 -7.45 8.28
C GLY A 88 -13.40 -7.81 9.08
N PHE A 89 -13.49 -8.89 9.84
CA PHE A 89 -12.40 -9.46 10.63
C PHE A 89 -11.26 -9.96 9.74
N ALA A 90 -11.57 -10.81 8.75
CA ALA A 90 -10.57 -11.40 7.86
C ALA A 90 -9.78 -10.33 7.10
N SER A 91 -10.46 -9.34 6.53
CA SER A 91 -9.80 -8.27 5.78
C SER A 91 -8.94 -7.37 6.67
N LEU A 92 -9.38 -7.03 7.88
CA LEU A 92 -8.58 -6.25 8.84
C LEU A 92 -7.34 -7.00 9.29
N LEU A 93 -7.48 -8.29 9.64
CA LEU A 93 -6.35 -9.10 10.05
C LEU A 93 -5.35 -9.27 8.91
N ALA A 94 -5.85 -9.44 7.68
CA ALA A 94 -5.02 -9.47 6.49
C ALA A 94 -4.23 -8.18 6.31
N MET A 95 -4.88 -7.02 6.39
CA MET A 95 -4.15 -5.73 6.34
C MET A 95 -2.99 -5.70 7.34
N GLN A 96 -3.19 -6.20 8.57
CA GLN A 96 -2.21 -6.12 9.65
C GLN A 96 -1.01 -7.07 9.49
N THR A 97 -1.10 -8.15 8.71
CA THR A 97 0.07 -9.00 8.41
C THR A 97 1.16 -8.19 7.72
N SER A 98 0.79 -7.22 6.87
CA SER A 98 1.77 -6.35 6.21
C SER A 98 2.61 -5.48 7.15
N GLU A 99 2.23 -5.38 8.42
CA GLU A 99 3.05 -4.72 9.42
C GLU A 99 3.81 -5.73 10.29
N PHE A 100 3.19 -6.87 10.66
CA PHE A 100 3.68 -7.73 11.73
C PHE A 100 4.12 -9.14 11.34
N ASP A 101 3.74 -9.66 10.17
CA ASP A 101 4.01 -11.06 9.81
C ASP A 101 4.06 -11.30 8.29
N ASP A 102 5.16 -11.87 7.79
CA ASP A 102 5.29 -12.43 6.44
C ASP A 102 5.46 -13.96 6.45
N GLY A 103 5.14 -14.60 7.58
CA GLY A 103 5.38 -16.01 7.82
C GLY A 103 4.09 -16.81 7.98
N ALA A 104 4.11 -17.72 8.95
CA ALA A 104 3.08 -18.74 9.11
C ALA A 104 1.69 -18.17 9.40
N ILE A 105 1.58 -17.02 10.09
CA ILE A 105 0.26 -16.42 10.39
C ILE A 105 -0.33 -15.83 9.12
N ARG A 106 0.47 -15.11 8.33
CA ARG A 106 0.07 -14.62 7.00
C ARG A 106 -0.38 -15.77 6.11
N ASP A 107 0.40 -16.83 6.00
CA ASP A 107 0.05 -17.97 5.15
C ASP A 107 -1.28 -18.62 5.56
N ARG A 108 -1.55 -18.73 6.87
CA ARG A 108 -2.82 -19.26 7.40
C ARG A 108 -4.01 -18.36 7.07
N VAL A 109 -3.86 -17.04 7.22
CA VAL A 109 -4.92 -16.09 6.89
C VAL A 109 -5.22 -16.12 5.37
N TRP A 110 -4.19 -16.27 4.54
CA TRP A 110 -4.32 -16.26 3.08
C TRP A 110 -4.95 -17.55 2.59
N ALA A 111 -4.59 -18.69 3.17
CA ALA A 111 -5.25 -19.95 2.90
C ALA A 111 -6.77 -19.84 3.09
N VAL A 112 -7.23 -19.21 4.18
CA VAL A 112 -8.67 -18.99 4.43
C VAL A 112 -9.29 -18.00 3.45
N LEU A 113 -8.64 -16.85 3.19
CA LEU A 113 -9.11 -15.86 2.21
C LEU A 113 -9.31 -16.49 0.83
N ASP A 114 -8.31 -17.20 0.33
CA ASP A 114 -8.34 -17.82 -0.98
C ASP A 114 -9.35 -18.97 -1.06
N GLY A 115 -9.58 -19.65 0.06
CA GLY A 115 -10.45 -20.82 0.12
C GLY A 115 -11.95 -20.51 0.30
N CYS A 116 -12.32 -19.41 0.98
CA CYS A 116 -13.72 -19.15 1.31
C CYS A 116 -14.24 -17.73 1.02
N HIS A 117 -13.40 -16.78 0.59
CA HIS A 117 -13.83 -15.37 0.34
C HIS A 117 -13.94 -15.00 -1.14
N GLU A 118 -14.13 -15.99 -2.01
CA GLU A 118 -14.46 -15.81 -3.43
C GLU A 118 -13.43 -14.97 -4.21
N PRO A 119 -12.14 -15.35 -4.22
CA PRO A 119 -11.13 -14.66 -5.04
C PRO A 119 -11.49 -14.78 -6.52
N THR A 120 -11.42 -13.65 -7.23
CA THR A 120 -11.75 -13.53 -8.64
C THR A 120 -10.66 -12.75 -9.35
N VAL A 121 -10.20 -13.27 -10.49
CA VAL A 121 -9.31 -12.57 -11.43
C VAL A 121 -10.09 -12.23 -12.68
N GLU A 122 -10.25 -10.94 -12.99
CA GLU A 122 -10.79 -10.48 -14.27
C GLU A 122 -9.64 -10.31 -15.26
N ALA A 123 -9.43 -11.32 -16.12
CA ALA A 123 -8.25 -11.40 -16.98
C ALA A 123 -8.10 -10.21 -17.95
N ASP A 124 -9.22 -9.65 -18.43
CA ASP A 124 -9.22 -8.55 -19.39
C ASP A 124 -8.83 -7.21 -18.75
N LEU A 125 -9.15 -7.02 -17.45
CA LEU A 125 -8.79 -5.81 -16.70
C LEU A 125 -7.51 -5.99 -15.86
N GLY A 126 -7.08 -7.24 -15.64
CA GLY A 126 -6.00 -7.57 -14.72
C GLY A 126 -6.38 -7.34 -13.24
N GLU A 127 -7.67 -7.25 -12.93
CA GLU A 127 -8.15 -6.97 -11.58
C GLU A 127 -8.25 -8.26 -10.75
N HIS A 128 -7.73 -8.21 -9.53
CA HIS A 128 -7.87 -9.27 -8.53
C HIS A 128 -8.71 -8.76 -7.35
N THR A 129 -9.81 -9.43 -7.07
CA THR A 129 -10.76 -9.03 -6.02
C THR A 129 -11.31 -10.23 -5.25
N TYR A 130 -11.85 -9.98 -4.06
CA TYR A 130 -12.57 -10.95 -3.24
C TYR A 130 -14.04 -10.52 -3.14
N GLY A 131 -14.94 -11.49 -3.32
CA GLY A 131 -16.40 -11.30 -3.25
C GLY A 131 -16.97 -11.30 -1.82
N PHE A 132 -16.27 -11.97 -0.88
CA PHE A 132 -16.61 -12.01 0.54
C PHE A 132 -18.03 -12.53 0.86
N GLY A 133 -18.68 -13.25 -0.06
CA GLY A 133 -20.01 -13.84 0.16
C GLY A 133 -21.14 -12.81 0.33
N LEU A 134 -20.92 -11.57 -0.09
CA LEU A 134 -21.90 -10.48 0.10
C LEU A 134 -23.00 -10.46 -0.96
N GLY A 135 -22.84 -11.21 -2.06
CA GLY A 135 -23.82 -11.24 -3.16
C GLY A 135 -23.97 -9.89 -3.89
N GLU A 136 -22.93 -9.05 -3.85
CA GLU A 136 -22.95 -7.72 -4.46
C GLU A 136 -22.41 -7.78 -5.91
N PRO A 137 -22.94 -6.96 -6.84
CA PRO A 137 -22.50 -6.98 -8.25
C PRO A 137 -21.11 -6.40 -8.45
N HIS A 138 -20.62 -5.61 -7.49
CA HIS A 138 -19.30 -5.01 -7.51
C HIS A 138 -18.56 -5.34 -6.21
N PRO A 139 -17.27 -5.72 -6.27
CA PRO A 139 -16.49 -6.03 -5.08
C PRO A 139 -16.44 -4.85 -4.11
N ARG A 140 -16.58 -5.16 -2.81
CA ARG A 140 -16.57 -4.13 -1.75
C ARG A 140 -15.19 -3.48 -1.66
N GLY A 141 -15.09 -2.21 -2.03
CA GLY A 141 -13.81 -1.50 -2.10
C GLY A 141 -13.02 -1.46 -0.78
N GLN A 142 -13.68 -1.25 0.36
CA GLN A 142 -12.98 -1.18 1.66
C GLN A 142 -12.35 -2.53 2.07
N LEU A 143 -13.06 -3.65 1.86
CA LEU A 143 -12.56 -4.98 2.22
C LEU A 143 -11.42 -5.38 1.29
N ASN A 144 -11.60 -5.14 -0.01
CA ASN A 144 -10.55 -5.38 -1.02
C ASN A 144 -9.32 -4.52 -0.77
N ALA A 145 -9.47 -3.23 -0.48
CA ALA A 145 -8.33 -2.36 -0.15
C ALA A 145 -7.51 -2.86 1.04
N ARG A 146 -8.18 -3.41 2.07
CA ARG A 146 -7.51 -4.00 3.24
C ARG A 146 -6.74 -5.26 2.89
N VAL A 147 -7.35 -6.20 2.18
CA VAL A 147 -6.67 -7.42 1.75
C VAL A 147 -5.51 -7.10 0.80
N MET A 148 -5.70 -6.17 -0.13
CA MET A 148 -4.64 -5.76 -1.06
C MET A 148 -3.47 -5.06 -0.34
N ALA A 149 -3.73 -4.28 0.71
CA ALA A 149 -2.66 -3.76 1.56
C ALA A 149 -1.84 -4.90 2.18
N GLY A 150 -2.51 -5.90 2.77
CA GLY A 150 -1.88 -7.13 3.29
C GLY A 150 -1.11 -7.92 2.22
N TRP A 151 -1.62 -7.96 0.99
CA TRP A 151 -1.04 -8.72 -0.11
C TRP A 151 0.24 -8.09 -0.65
N THR A 152 0.21 -6.78 -0.89
CA THR A 152 1.29 -6.05 -1.58
C THR A 152 2.40 -5.62 -0.64
N CYS A 153 2.11 -5.37 0.64
CA CYS A 153 3.08 -4.81 1.57
C CYS A 153 3.84 -5.91 2.33
N ALA A 154 5.14 -5.68 2.53
CA ALA A 154 5.98 -6.49 3.41
C ALA A 154 6.02 -5.91 4.84
N PRO A 155 6.29 -6.71 5.89
CA PRO A 155 6.36 -6.27 7.28
C PRO A 155 7.07 -4.93 7.48
N GLY A 156 6.47 -4.07 8.29
CA GLY A 156 6.91 -2.70 8.56
C GLY A 156 6.71 -1.70 7.41
N ALA A 157 6.11 -2.09 6.27
CA ALA A 157 5.95 -1.17 5.13
C ALA A 157 5.13 0.05 5.49
N TRP A 158 4.07 -0.13 6.28
CA TRP A 158 3.23 0.96 6.71
C TRP A 158 3.97 1.91 7.64
N SER A 159 4.61 1.38 8.69
CA SER A 159 5.41 2.21 9.61
C SER A 159 6.56 2.96 8.93
N ARG A 160 7.19 2.36 7.91
CA ARG A 160 8.27 3.00 7.15
C ARG A 160 7.82 4.27 6.41
N ILE A 161 6.56 4.36 5.99
CA ILE A 161 6.05 5.57 5.32
C ILE A 161 6.11 6.79 6.24
N PHE A 162 5.88 6.60 7.54
CA PHE A 162 5.81 7.69 8.52
C PHE A 162 7.14 7.93 9.25
N ASN A 163 7.89 6.85 9.51
CA ASN A 163 9.07 6.90 10.38
C ASN A 163 10.40 6.71 9.61
N GLY A 164 10.34 6.33 8.35
CA GLY A 164 11.53 6.25 7.51
C GLY A 164 12.11 7.64 7.28
N PRO A 165 13.43 7.76 7.06
CA PRO A 165 13.97 8.99 6.52
C PRO A 165 13.24 9.32 5.20
N PRO A 166 13.04 10.60 4.85
CA PRO A 166 12.60 10.96 3.52
C PRO A 166 13.53 10.25 2.54
N ASP A 167 13.00 9.32 1.76
CA ASP A 167 13.86 8.65 0.81
C ASP A 167 14.20 9.60 -0.33
N ARG A 168 15.20 9.15 -1.11
CA ARG A 168 15.70 9.87 -2.27
C ARG A 168 14.60 10.24 -3.28
N ARG A 169 13.41 9.63 -3.26
CA ARG A 169 12.35 9.85 -4.27
C ARG A 169 11.91 11.30 -4.39
N PHE A 170 12.02 12.10 -3.33
CA PHE A 170 11.68 13.54 -3.36
C PHE A 170 12.81 14.46 -3.86
N GLY A 171 14.04 13.94 -3.97
CA GLY A 171 15.18 14.64 -4.57
C GLY A 171 15.61 14.07 -5.92
N GLU A 172 14.95 12.99 -6.37
CA GLU A 172 15.26 12.30 -7.62
C GLU A 172 14.53 12.91 -8.81
N PRO A 173 15.04 12.66 -10.04
CA PRO A 173 14.38 13.12 -11.25
C PRO A 173 12.91 12.70 -11.29
N THR A 174 12.02 13.68 -11.44
CA THR A 174 10.57 13.48 -11.45
C THR A 174 10.03 13.74 -12.85
N VAL A 175 9.27 12.79 -13.38
CA VAL A 175 8.55 12.90 -14.67
C VAL A 175 7.13 13.39 -14.40
N SER A 176 6.73 14.48 -15.04
CA SER A 176 5.39 15.05 -14.95
C SER A 176 4.85 15.48 -16.31
N GLY A 177 3.55 15.79 -16.38
CA GLY A 177 2.91 16.20 -17.63
C GLY A 177 2.65 15.05 -18.61
N VAL A 178 2.57 13.82 -18.12
CA VAL A 178 2.14 12.66 -18.93
C VAL A 178 0.69 12.90 -19.39
N ASP A 179 0.43 12.70 -20.68
CA ASP A 179 -0.89 12.85 -21.31
C ASP A 179 -1.87 11.74 -20.90
N PHE A 180 -2.18 11.62 -19.62
CA PHE A 180 -3.12 10.66 -19.07
C PHE A 180 -4.58 11.06 -19.41
N PRO A 181 -5.47 10.12 -19.78
CA PRO A 181 -5.32 8.67 -19.77
C PRO A 181 -4.79 8.04 -21.06
N ASP A 182 -4.44 8.84 -22.07
CA ASP A 182 -4.06 8.33 -23.40
C ASP A 182 -2.65 7.74 -23.43
N VAL A 183 -1.77 8.19 -22.51
CA VAL A 183 -0.41 7.70 -22.31
C VAL A 183 -0.18 7.27 -20.86
N SER A 184 0.56 6.17 -20.69
CA SER A 184 1.09 5.69 -19.41
C SER A 184 2.60 5.54 -19.49
N LEU A 185 3.30 5.60 -18.34
CA LEU A 185 4.72 5.26 -18.27
C LEU A 185 4.84 3.81 -17.80
N SER A 186 5.34 2.91 -18.65
CA SER A 186 5.72 1.55 -18.23
C SER A 186 7.08 1.53 -17.52
N THR A 187 7.88 2.59 -17.62
CA THR A 187 9.14 2.76 -16.89
C THR A 187 9.40 4.23 -16.61
N ALA A 188 9.78 4.55 -15.36
CA ALA A 188 10.23 5.86 -14.91
C ALA A 188 11.13 5.67 -13.67
N THR A 189 12.35 5.18 -13.89
CA THR A 189 13.25 4.76 -12.80
C THR A 189 14.61 5.44 -12.90
N TRP A 190 15.08 5.98 -11.78
CA TRP A 190 16.40 6.58 -11.64
C TRP A 190 17.38 5.61 -10.95
N ASP A 191 18.50 5.31 -11.62
CA ASP A 191 19.52 4.40 -11.09
C ASP A 191 20.63 5.11 -10.27
N GLY A 192 20.56 6.44 -10.15
CA GLY A 192 21.62 7.26 -9.55
C GLY A 192 22.41 8.08 -10.56
N THR A 193 22.35 7.72 -11.85
CA THR A 193 23.09 8.35 -12.95
C THR A 193 22.28 8.52 -14.24
N THR A 194 21.34 7.62 -14.50
CA THR A 194 20.53 7.53 -15.71
C THR A 194 19.05 7.43 -15.34
N LEU A 195 18.22 8.22 -16.03
CA LEU A 195 16.77 8.15 -15.94
C LEU A 195 16.26 7.26 -17.07
N HIS A 196 15.69 6.12 -16.70
CA HIS A 196 15.11 5.14 -17.60
C HIS A 196 13.63 5.43 -17.79
N LEU A 197 13.20 5.52 -19.05
CA LEU A 197 11.84 5.92 -19.43
C LEU A 197 11.28 4.97 -20.48
N ALA A 198 10.00 4.64 -20.38
CA ALA A 198 9.24 3.99 -21.43
C ALA A 198 7.78 4.42 -21.34
N ALA A 199 7.22 4.93 -22.43
CA ALA A 199 5.84 5.35 -22.52
C ALA A 199 5.04 4.34 -23.35
N ARG A 200 3.78 4.11 -22.99
CA ARG A 200 2.83 3.25 -23.72
C ARG A 200 1.53 3.99 -23.99
N ASP A 201 1.01 3.76 -25.17
CA ASP A 201 -0.35 4.09 -25.55
C ASP A 201 -1.37 3.25 -24.75
N ARG A 202 -2.52 3.85 -24.45
CA ARG A 202 -3.62 3.15 -23.78
C ARG A 202 -4.20 2.03 -24.66
N ASP A 203 -4.28 2.28 -25.96
CA ASP A 203 -4.82 1.33 -26.94
C ASP A 203 -4.21 1.57 -28.34
N ILE A 204 -4.33 0.56 -29.21
CA ILE A 204 -3.69 0.54 -30.53
C ILE A 204 -4.11 1.69 -31.46
N SER A 205 -5.21 2.39 -31.19
CA SER A 205 -5.63 3.55 -31.98
C SER A 205 -4.74 4.78 -31.74
N LEU A 206 -3.96 4.75 -30.66
CA LEU A 206 -3.02 5.78 -30.23
C LEU A 206 -1.55 5.37 -30.45
N ALA A 207 -1.31 4.21 -31.07
CA ALA A 207 0.02 3.62 -31.22
C ALA A 207 0.99 4.54 -31.98
N GLY A 208 2.23 4.61 -31.47
CA GLY A 208 3.34 5.33 -32.12
C GLY A 208 3.23 6.85 -32.08
N ARG A 209 2.40 7.41 -31.20
CA ARG A 209 2.37 8.85 -30.94
C ARG A 209 3.62 9.29 -30.20
N GLN A 210 3.95 10.57 -30.36
CA GLN A 210 4.90 11.24 -29.48
C GLN A 210 4.11 11.95 -28.36
N THR A 211 4.66 11.93 -27.15
CA THR A 211 4.20 12.75 -26.03
C THR A 211 5.37 13.59 -25.52
N THR A 212 5.07 14.78 -25.00
CA THR A 212 6.08 15.63 -24.37
C THR A 212 5.91 15.54 -22.87
N VAL A 213 6.98 15.18 -22.15
CA VAL A 213 6.98 15.15 -20.68
C VAL A 213 7.99 16.15 -20.13
N GLN A 214 7.72 16.61 -18.92
CA GLN A 214 8.64 17.44 -18.15
C GLN A 214 9.42 16.57 -17.18
N ILE A 215 10.74 16.75 -17.18
CA ILE A 215 11.64 16.20 -16.16
C ILE A 215 12.07 17.34 -15.25
N THR A 216 12.02 17.11 -13.95
CA THR A 216 12.49 18.05 -12.90
C THR A 216 13.43 17.34 -11.94
N SER A 217 14.13 18.09 -11.09
CA SER A 217 15.08 17.55 -10.09
C SER A 217 16.23 16.74 -10.69
N LEU A 218 16.68 17.11 -11.90
CA LEU A 218 17.92 16.59 -12.46
C LEU A 218 19.13 17.14 -11.66
N PRO A 219 20.15 16.32 -11.39
CA PRO A 219 21.24 16.67 -10.48
C PRO A 219 22.20 17.76 -10.98
N ALA A 220 22.17 18.09 -12.28
CA ALA A 220 23.04 19.09 -12.88
C ALA A 220 22.41 19.74 -14.11
N ASP A 221 22.71 21.02 -14.30
CA ASP A 221 22.42 21.78 -15.52
C ASP A 221 23.41 21.44 -16.64
N GLY A 222 23.05 21.81 -17.87
CA GLY A 222 23.90 21.68 -19.05
C GLY A 222 23.47 20.54 -19.98
N PRO A 223 24.40 19.99 -20.78
CA PRO A 223 24.06 19.03 -21.83
C PRO A 223 23.82 17.64 -21.26
N TRP A 224 22.64 17.11 -21.53
CA TRP A 224 22.27 15.72 -21.34
C TRP A 224 22.05 15.05 -22.69
N ILE A 225 21.98 13.74 -22.70
CA ILE A 225 21.73 12.92 -23.89
C ILE A 225 20.51 12.04 -23.62
N LEU A 226 19.48 12.18 -24.46
CA LEU A 226 18.36 11.26 -24.53
C LEU A 226 18.66 10.19 -25.58
N GLY A 227 19.01 9.00 -25.13
CA GLY A 227 19.36 7.86 -25.98
C GLY A 227 18.23 6.84 -26.09
N ARG A 228 18.27 6.08 -27.19
CA ARG A 228 17.64 4.76 -27.27
C ARG A 228 18.73 3.70 -27.38
N PRO A 229 18.50 2.50 -26.84
CA PRO A 229 19.41 1.38 -27.07
C PRO A 229 19.69 1.20 -28.57
N GLY A 230 20.96 1.33 -28.97
CA GLY A 230 21.41 1.15 -30.36
C GLY A 230 21.28 2.35 -31.29
N ILE A 231 20.84 3.52 -30.83
CA ILE A 231 20.73 4.75 -31.63
C ILE A 231 21.54 5.88 -30.98
N THR A 232 22.19 6.72 -31.79
CA THR A 232 22.86 7.94 -31.30
C THR A 232 21.85 8.83 -30.60
N GLY A 233 22.12 9.19 -29.35
CA GLY A 233 21.19 10.00 -28.56
C GLY A 233 21.11 11.46 -29.00
N GLU A 234 20.00 12.09 -28.68
CA GLU A 234 19.71 13.49 -28.95
C GLU A 234 20.14 14.37 -27.77
N PRO A 235 20.78 15.52 -28.00
CA PRO A 235 21.16 16.42 -26.93
C PRO A 235 19.91 17.08 -26.32
N VAL A 236 19.85 17.12 -24.99
CA VAL A 236 18.82 17.76 -24.18
C VAL A 236 19.49 18.78 -23.28
N GLU A 237 19.06 20.04 -23.36
CA GLU A 237 19.58 21.08 -22.47
C GLU A 237 18.77 21.09 -21.17
N VAL A 238 19.46 20.96 -20.03
CA VAL A 238 18.86 21.01 -18.70
C VAL A 238 19.15 22.37 -18.07
N VAL A 239 18.09 23.05 -17.64
CA VAL A 239 18.17 24.38 -17.02
C VAL A 239 17.38 24.38 -15.71
N GLY A 240 18.02 24.77 -14.61
CA GLY A 240 17.39 24.74 -13.29
C GLY A 240 16.96 23.33 -12.89
N GLY A 241 17.73 22.31 -13.25
CA GLY A 241 17.44 20.91 -13.01
C GLY A 241 16.20 20.40 -13.76
N SER A 242 15.77 21.09 -14.83
CA SER A 242 14.56 20.75 -15.57
C SER A 242 14.80 20.67 -17.08
N ALA A 243 14.07 19.79 -17.76
CA ALA A 243 14.05 19.67 -19.22
C ALA A 243 12.69 19.18 -19.72
N MET A 244 12.37 19.49 -20.98
CA MET A 244 11.27 18.87 -21.72
C MET A 244 11.86 17.85 -22.68
N ILE A 245 11.25 16.67 -22.76
CA ILE A 245 11.67 15.62 -23.69
C ILE A 245 10.48 15.02 -24.43
N GLU A 246 10.72 14.57 -25.65
CA GLU A 246 9.75 13.80 -26.42
C GLU A 246 9.98 12.30 -26.23
N LEU A 247 8.91 11.58 -25.88
CA LEU A 247 8.91 10.13 -25.77
C LEU A 247 7.99 9.53 -26.84
N PHE A 248 8.35 8.36 -27.34
CA PHE A 248 7.49 7.58 -28.21
C PHE A 248 6.64 6.64 -27.35
N THR A 249 5.34 6.58 -27.62
CA THR A 249 4.38 5.80 -26.84
C THR A 249 4.29 4.34 -27.30
N ASP A 250 5.36 3.79 -27.89
CA ASP A 250 5.43 2.42 -28.43
C ASP A 250 6.04 1.40 -27.44
N GLY A 251 6.29 1.83 -26.20
CA GLY A 251 6.96 1.04 -25.18
C GLY A 251 8.48 0.92 -25.35
N SER A 252 9.06 1.67 -26.29
CA SER A 252 10.52 1.70 -26.45
C SER A 252 11.19 2.35 -25.24
N HIS A 253 12.36 1.79 -24.87
CA HIS A 253 13.14 2.24 -23.74
C HIS A 253 14.00 3.44 -24.13
N HIS A 254 14.01 4.48 -23.30
CA HIS A 254 14.84 5.68 -23.44
C HIS A 254 15.69 5.87 -22.19
N GLU A 255 16.89 6.40 -22.38
CA GLU A 255 17.85 6.71 -21.31
C GLU A 255 18.22 8.19 -21.38
N LEU A 256 17.92 8.93 -20.32
CA LEU A 256 18.37 10.31 -20.17
C LEU A 256 19.55 10.35 -19.19
N ARG A 257 20.73 10.75 -19.67
CA ARG A 257 21.98 10.79 -18.88
C ARG A 257 22.81 12.04 -19.19
N LEU A 258 23.62 12.47 -18.23
CA LEU A 258 24.55 13.59 -18.43
C LEU A 258 25.56 13.26 -19.56
N ALA A 259 25.88 14.24 -20.40
CA ALA A 259 26.76 14.07 -21.57
C ALA A 259 28.22 13.79 -21.20
#